data_AF-A0A8T4TLR6-F1
#
_entry.id   AF-A0A8T4TLR6-F1
#
_cell.length_a   1.000
_cell.length_b   1.000
_cell.length_c   1.000
_cell.angle_alpha   90.00
_cell.angle_beta   90.00
_cell.angle_gamma   90.00
#
_symmetry.space_group_name_H-M   'P 1'
#
loop_
_entity.id
_entity.type
_entity.pdbx_description
1 polymer ?
#
loop_
_entity_poly.entity_id
_entity_poly.type
_entity_poly.pdbx_seq_one_letter_code
_entity_poly.pdbx_strand_id
1 'polypeptide(L)'
;MKWLIIILSLSFLTSCTYIEDIKSDITGEVIYENIPVEGGNISVYFCPRDDCEGKLINLVESSEKIHCALFELNLENLTQKLIDKNAVIVVDNDNYDEFNYSNLYKDDREVLMHNKFCIFDDRTVSTGSFNPTINGNSKNNNNLIVVNSKVLAENYEEEFQSFMRNEFGRDSNVENPKVILNNEILVENYFCPEDNCEQHVYDTIARARSRVYFMTFSFTSDKIGNLIIEKSDQLDVKGIFENFQSSSKYSELGKMKGLDVITDKNPNFMHHKVFIVDDIVVSGSYNPTSSGNSKNDENVLIIYDKKIADKFIEELNYLWNL
;
A
#
# COMPACT_ATOMS: atom_id res chain seq x y z
N MET A 1 -10.91 -28.92 57.81
CA MET A 1 -10.42 -27.61 57.33
C MET A 1 -9.85 -27.85 55.94
N LYS A 2 -10.50 -27.28 54.92
CA LYS A 2 -10.21 -27.48 53.49
C LYS A 2 -8.87 -26.82 53.13
N TRP A 3 -8.10 -27.43 52.23
CA TRP A 3 -7.19 -26.67 51.37
C TRP A 3 -7.42 -27.08 49.91
N LEU A 4 -7.72 -26.04 49.12
CA LEU A 4 -8.12 -26.06 47.72
C LEU A 4 -6.92 -26.36 46.83
N ILE A 5 -7.20 -27.11 45.76
CA ILE A 5 -6.38 -27.22 44.56
C ILE A 5 -6.53 -25.91 43.77
N ILE A 6 -5.41 -25.30 43.36
CA ILE A 6 -5.38 -24.31 42.29
C ILE A 6 -4.42 -24.83 41.23
N ILE A 7 -4.98 -25.38 40.16
CA ILE A 7 -4.28 -25.65 38.90
C ILE A 7 -4.35 -24.35 38.10
N LEU A 8 -3.25 -23.62 38.04
CA LEU A 8 -3.06 -22.52 37.11
C LEU A 8 -2.66 -23.12 35.76
N SER A 9 -3.63 -23.28 34.86
CA SER A 9 -3.36 -23.50 33.45
C SER A 9 -2.85 -22.19 32.85
N LEU A 10 -1.54 -22.08 32.67
CA LEU A 10 -0.97 -21.08 31.77
C LEU A 10 -1.29 -21.48 30.34
N SER A 11 -2.33 -20.87 29.77
CA SER A 11 -2.52 -20.80 28.33
C SER A 11 -1.49 -19.80 27.78
N PHE A 12 -0.43 -20.30 27.15
CA PHE A 12 0.43 -19.48 26.31
C PHE A 12 -0.37 -19.08 25.06
N LEU A 13 -0.88 -17.85 25.05
CA LEU A 13 -1.22 -17.17 23.81
C LEU A 13 0.11 -16.76 23.19
N THR A 14 0.57 -17.52 22.20
CA THR A 14 1.66 -17.10 21.33
C THR A 14 1.13 -16.01 20.41
N SER A 15 1.13 -14.76 20.88
CA SER A 15 1.17 -13.62 19.97
C SER A 15 2.55 -13.65 19.31
N CYS A 16 2.61 -13.91 18.01
CA CYS A 16 3.79 -13.57 17.21
C CYS A 16 4.01 -12.07 17.36
N THR A 17 4.92 -11.65 18.24
CA THR A 17 5.37 -10.27 18.29
C THR A 17 6.35 -10.10 17.13
N TYR A 18 5.90 -9.46 16.06
CA TYR A 18 6.70 -9.07 14.88
C TYR A 18 7.97 -8.25 15.21
N ILE A 19 8.10 -7.82 16.47
CA ILE A 19 9.24 -7.10 17.02
C ILE A 19 10.47 -8.02 17.23
N GLU A 20 10.35 -9.35 17.18
CA GLU A 20 11.47 -10.27 17.48
C GLU A 20 12.47 -10.50 16.33
N ASP A 21 12.21 -10.06 15.09
CA ASP A 21 13.16 -10.20 13.96
C ASP A 21 14.21 -9.06 13.88
N ILE A 22 14.64 -8.55 15.05
CA ILE A 22 15.74 -7.60 15.18
C ILE A 22 17.07 -8.39 15.16
N LYS A 23 17.95 -8.09 14.20
CA LYS A 23 19.26 -8.75 14.09
C LYS A 23 20.10 -8.51 15.35
N SER A 24 20.54 -9.58 16.00
CA SER A 24 21.63 -9.54 16.98
C SER A 24 22.97 -9.57 16.23
N ASP A 25 23.89 -8.67 16.54
CA ASP A 25 25.27 -8.80 16.05
C ASP A 25 26.04 -9.83 16.89
N ILE A 26 27.29 -10.12 16.51
CA ILE A 26 28.19 -11.11 17.13
C ILE A 26 28.36 -10.92 18.66
N THR A 27 28.03 -9.73 19.18
CA THR A 27 28.08 -9.37 20.61
C THR A 27 26.82 -9.73 21.41
N GLY A 28 25.72 -10.13 20.76
CA GLY A 28 24.44 -10.38 21.42
C GLY A 28 23.70 -9.11 21.86
N GLU A 29 24.17 -7.92 21.47
CA GLU A 29 23.39 -6.69 21.59
C GLU A 29 22.33 -6.64 20.50
N VAL A 30 21.08 -6.39 20.91
CA VAL A 30 19.98 -6.05 20.01
C VAL A 30 20.35 -4.72 19.36
N ILE A 31 20.65 -4.71 18.06
CA ILE A 31 20.78 -3.45 17.31
C ILE A 31 19.36 -2.93 17.11
N TYR A 32 18.89 -2.10 18.04
CA TYR A 32 17.83 -1.16 17.71
C TYR A 32 18.42 -0.19 16.69
N GLU A 33 18.13 -0.36 15.40
CA GLU A 33 17.90 0.84 14.59
C GLU A 33 16.88 1.65 15.40
N ASN A 34 17.13 2.94 15.66
CA ASN A 34 16.22 3.78 16.46
C ASN A 34 14.92 4.00 15.67
N ILE A 35 14.08 2.97 15.55
CA ILE A 35 12.80 3.03 14.85
C ILE A 35 11.89 3.96 15.66
N PRO A 36 11.40 5.06 15.07
CA PRO A 36 10.46 5.93 15.74
C PRO A 36 9.23 5.16 16.23
N VAL A 37 8.78 5.48 17.43
CA VAL A 37 7.57 4.91 18.04
C VAL A 37 6.61 6.05 18.34
N GLU A 38 5.37 5.94 17.85
CA GLU A 38 4.36 6.97 18.06
C GLU A 38 2.95 6.40 18.24
N GLY A 39 2.06 7.22 18.79
CA GLY A 39 0.63 6.90 18.77
C GLY A 39 0.06 7.12 17.37
N GLY A 40 -0.77 6.19 16.91
CA GLY A 40 -1.30 6.22 15.54
C GLY A 40 -2.36 5.15 15.32
N ASN A 41 -2.89 5.05 14.11
CA ASN A 41 -3.72 3.92 13.72
C ASN A 41 -3.71 3.75 12.20
N ILE A 42 -4.15 2.56 11.75
CA ILE A 42 -4.33 2.24 10.35
C ILE A 42 -5.78 1.85 10.13
N SER A 43 -6.40 2.47 9.13
CA SER A 43 -7.71 2.09 8.61
C SER A 43 -7.59 1.72 7.15
N VAL A 44 -8.31 0.69 6.71
CA VAL A 44 -8.34 0.23 5.33
C VAL A 44 -9.78 0.10 4.87
N TYR A 45 -10.02 0.49 3.62
CA TYR A 45 -11.32 0.53 2.98
C TYR A 45 -11.22 -0.02 1.55
N PHE A 46 -12.27 -0.72 1.11
CA PHE A 46 -12.33 -1.36 -0.20
C PHE A 46 -13.44 -0.73 -1.05
N CYS A 47 -13.07 -0.01 -2.10
CA CYS A 47 -14.01 0.62 -3.03
C CYS A 47 -14.42 -0.41 -4.10
N PRO A 48 -15.68 -0.43 -4.55
CA PRO A 48 -16.75 0.53 -4.25
C PRO A 48 -17.55 0.25 -2.96
N ARG A 49 -17.18 -0.76 -2.15
CA ARG A 49 -18.01 -1.24 -1.03
C ARG A 49 -18.03 -0.30 0.19
N ASP A 50 -16.92 0.39 0.47
CA ASP A 50 -16.71 1.12 1.74
C ASP A 50 -16.83 2.65 1.68
N ASP A 51 -17.39 3.22 0.60
CA ASP A 51 -17.54 4.67 0.36
C ASP A 51 -16.21 5.45 0.53
N CYS A 52 -15.23 5.13 -0.32
CA CYS A 52 -13.90 5.72 -0.26
C CYS A 52 -13.88 7.23 -0.47
N GLU A 53 -14.73 7.75 -1.38
CA GLU A 53 -14.93 9.20 -1.55
C GLU A 53 -15.37 9.85 -0.24
N GLY A 54 -16.38 9.31 0.44
CA GLY A 54 -16.82 9.81 1.73
C GLY A 54 -15.72 9.77 2.80
N LYS A 55 -14.87 8.74 2.82
CA LYS A 55 -13.72 8.69 3.74
C LYS A 55 -12.72 9.81 3.48
N LEU A 56 -12.38 10.08 2.22
CA LEU A 56 -11.48 11.19 1.87
C LEU A 56 -12.11 12.54 2.18
N ILE A 57 -13.39 12.75 1.86
CA ILE A 57 -14.08 14.00 2.18
C ILE A 57 -14.04 14.30 3.69
N ASN A 58 -14.24 13.29 4.55
CA ASN A 58 -14.15 13.49 6.00
C ASN A 58 -12.74 13.93 6.44
N LEU A 59 -11.68 13.40 5.82
CA LEU A 59 -10.31 13.86 6.09
C LEU A 59 -10.12 15.30 5.63
N VAL A 60 -10.53 15.62 4.40
CA VAL A 60 -10.45 16.98 3.84
C VAL A 60 -11.19 17.99 4.71
N GLU A 61 -12.42 17.70 5.12
CA GLU A 61 -13.24 18.61 5.92
C GLU A 61 -12.67 18.86 7.32
N SER A 62 -12.01 17.87 7.91
CA SER A 62 -11.41 17.95 9.24
C SER A 62 -10.00 18.55 9.28
N SER A 63 -9.39 18.80 8.12
CA SER A 63 -7.99 19.26 8.03
C SER A 63 -7.88 20.74 7.64
N GLU A 64 -6.75 21.35 7.98
CA GLU A 64 -6.39 22.73 7.61
C GLU A 64 -5.31 22.77 6.53
N LYS A 65 -4.28 21.91 6.62
CA LYS A 65 -3.21 21.76 5.62
C LYS A 65 -3.39 20.46 4.86
N ILE A 66 -3.48 20.54 3.53
CA ILE A 66 -3.70 19.37 2.67
C ILE A 66 -2.79 19.45 1.46
N HIS A 67 -1.94 18.45 1.29
CA HIS A 67 -1.12 18.23 0.09
C HIS A 67 -1.49 16.89 -0.54
N CYS A 68 -1.65 16.83 -1.86
CA CYS A 68 -2.10 15.63 -2.55
C CYS A 68 -1.29 15.39 -3.82
N ALA A 69 -0.75 14.18 -3.98
CA ALA A 69 -0.20 13.70 -5.24
C ALA A 69 -1.12 12.59 -5.77
N LEU A 70 -1.93 12.92 -6.77
CA LEU A 70 -3.00 12.07 -7.28
C LEU A 70 -2.84 11.88 -8.78
N PHE A 71 -2.57 10.66 -9.22
CA PHE A 71 -2.45 10.34 -10.64
C PHE A 71 -3.62 10.92 -11.47
N GLU A 72 -4.87 10.73 -11.02
CA GLU A 72 -6.09 11.24 -11.66
C GLU A 72 -7.12 11.63 -10.58
N LEU A 73 -7.88 12.71 -10.80
CA LEU A 73 -8.91 13.22 -9.89
C LEU A 73 -10.10 13.81 -10.67
N ASN A 74 -11.24 13.10 -10.67
CA ASN A 74 -12.49 13.59 -11.30
C ASN A 74 -13.77 13.32 -10.50
N LEU A 75 -13.64 13.11 -9.19
CA LEU A 75 -14.80 13.14 -8.29
C LEU A 75 -15.16 14.59 -7.95
N GLU A 76 -16.14 15.15 -8.66
CA GLU A 76 -16.52 16.57 -8.55
C GLU A 76 -16.69 17.08 -7.11
N ASN A 77 -17.35 16.31 -6.25
CA ASN A 77 -17.60 16.70 -4.86
C ASN A 77 -16.29 16.73 -4.04
N LEU A 78 -15.47 15.69 -4.13
CA LEU A 78 -14.15 15.67 -3.48
C LEU A 78 -13.25 16.78 -4.03
N THR A 79 -13.21 16.98 -5.35
CA THR A 79 -12.43 18.06 -5.99
C THR A 79 -12.84 19.43 -5.45
N GLN A 80 -14.14 19.71 -5.37
CA GLN A 80 -14.62 20.98 -4.82
C GLN A 80 -14.23 21.16 -3.36
N LYS A 81 -14.29 20.11 -2.53
CA LYS A 81 -13.90 20.17 -1.11
C LYS A 81 -12.40 20.45 -0.94
N LEU A 82 -11.55 19.87 -1.78
CA LEU A 82 -10.12 20.14 -1.79
C LEU A 82 -9.83 21.60 -2.17
N ILE A 83 -10.53 22.12 -3.19
CA ILE A 83 -10.44 23.53 -3.61
C ILE A 83 -10.88 24.47 -2.47
N ASP A 84 -12.02 24.19 -1.83
CA ASP A 84 -12.55 24.99 -0.72
C ASP A 84 -11.59 25.04 0.49
N LYS A 85 -10.80 23.99 0.67
CA LYS A 85 -9.76 23.85 1.70
C LYS A 85 -8.39 24.39 1.27
N ASN A 86 -8.29 24.97 0.08
CA ASN A 86 -7.04 25.46 -0.49
C ASN A 86 -5.92 24.41 -0.55
N ALA A 87 -6.28 23.13 -0.78
CA ALA A 87 -5.31 22.05 -0.88
C ALA A 87 -4.27 22.34 -1.99
N VAL A 88 -3.04 21.83 -1.84
CA VAL A 88 -2.03 21.86 -2.92
C VAL A 88 -2.06 20.49 -3.59
N ILE A 89 -2.28 20.46 -4.90
CA ILE A 89 -2.53 19.22 -5.64
C ILE A 89 -1.52 19.10 -6.78
N VAL A 90 -0.86 17.95 -6.87
CA VAL A 90 -0.06 17.54 -8.04
C VAL A 90 -0.81 16.41 -8.73
N VAL A 91 -0.98 16.51 -10.05
CA VAL A 91 -1.54 15.45 -10.91
C VAL A 91 -0.58 15.08 -12.03
N ASP A 92 -0.81 13.93 -12.65
CA ASP A 92 -0.08 13.52 -13.84
C ASP A 92 -0.45 14.41 -15.05
N ASN A 93 0.50 14.65 -15.97
CA ASN A 93 0.26 15.49 -17.15
C ASN A 93 -0.96 15.03 -17.96
N ASP A 94 -1.18 13.72 -18.06
CA ASP A 94 -2.28 13.16 -18.85
C ASP A 94 -3.67 13.55 -18.28
N ASN A 95 -3.72 13.95 -17.01
CA ASN A 95 -4.96 14.26 -16.29
C ASN A 95 -5.03 15.74 -15.82
N TYR A 96 -4.06 16.58 -16.18
CA TYR A 96 -4.00 17.97 -15.71
C TYR A 96 -5.14 18.87 -16.23
N ASP A 97 -5.59 18.64 -17.46
CA ASP A 97 -6.60 19.50 -18.10
C ASP A 97 -8.05 19.17 -17.68
N GLU A 98 -8.25 18.22 -16.75
CA GLU A 98 -9.59 17.80 -16.29
C GLU A 98 -10.31 18.88 -15.46
N PHE A 99 -9.58 19.73 -14.74
CA PHE A 99 -10.13 20.87 -14.01
C PHE A 99 -9.09 22.00 -13.84
N ASN A 100 -9.55 23.21 -13.56
CA ASN A 100 -8.67 24.37 -13.38
C ASN A 100 -8.74 24.89 -11.94
N TYR A 101 -7.57 25.00 -11.31
CA TYR A 101 -7.42 25.46 -9.95
C TYR A 101 -6.03 26.07 -9.72
N SER A 102 -5.91 27.13 -8.92
CA SER A 102 -4.67 27.90 -8.81
C SER A 102 -3.53 27.18 -8.08
N ASN A 103 -3.86 26.23 -7.20
CA ASN A 103 -2.86 25.40 -6.51
C ASN A 103 -2.83 23.97 -7.09
N LEU A 104 -3.20 23.83 -8.38
CA LEU A 104 -3.01 22.62 -9.15
C LEU A 104 -1.68 22.72 -9.91
N TYR A 105 -0.87 21.68 -9.75
CA TYR A 105 0.43 21.50 -10.37
C TYR A 105 0.40 20.21 -11.19
N LYS A 106 1.28 20.13 -12.18
CA LYS A 106 1.48 18.90 -12.96
C LYS A 106 2.90 18.42 -12.90
N ASP A 107 3.06 17.11 -12.88
CA ASP A 107 4.27 16.49 -13.40
C ASP A 107 4.19 16.53 -14.93
N ASP A 108 5.16 17.17 -15.59
CA ASP A 108 5.19 17.34 -17.05
C ASP A 108 6.06 16.33 -17.80
N ARG A 109 6.58 15.32 -17.09
CA ARG A 109 7.39 14.25 -17.68
C ARG A 109 6.53 13.29 -18.51
N GLU A 110 7.19 12.56 -19.41
CA GLU A 110 6.56 11.43 -20.13
C GLU A 110 6.39 10.17 -19.26
N VAL A 111 6.92 10.19 -18.05
CA VAL A 111 6.88 9.09 -17.08
C VAL A 111 5.79 9.40 -16.06
N LEU A 112 5.06 8.38 -15.62
CA LEU A 112 3.87 8.58 -14.80
C LEU A 112 4.22 9.01 -13.36
N MET A 113 3.60 10.10 -12.88
CA MET A 113 3.44 10.38 -11.45
C MET A 113 2.31 9.48 -10.95
N HIS A 114 2.64 8.22 -10.70
CA HIS A 114 1.66 7.18 -10.44
C HIS A 114 1.36 7.05 -8.94
N ASN A 115 1.57 8.10 -8.15
CA ASN A 115 1.15 8.17 -6.76
C ASN A 115 -0.36 8.44 -6.60
N LYS A 116 -0.91 8.06 -5.45
CA LYS A 116 -2.32 8.26 -5.06
C LYS A 116 -2.39 8.55 -3.56
N PHE A 117 -1.73 9.62 -3.13
CA PHE A 117 -1.70 9.96 -1.72
C PHE A 117 -2.13 11.40 -1.42
N CYS A 118 -2.58 11.60 -0.19
CA CYS A 118 -2.77 12.92 0.39
C CYS A 118 -2.22 12.92 1.82
N ILE A 119 -1.67 14.07 2.23
CA ILE A 119 -1.14 14.36 3.54
C ILE A 119 -2.04 15.41 4.17
N PHE A 120 -2.42 15.18 5.42
CA PHE A 120 -3.35 16.01 6.18
C PHE A 120 -2.69 16.42 7.50
N ASP A 121 -2.59 17.73 7.72
CA ASP A 121 -2.08 18.36 8.95
C ASP A 121 -0.74 17.78 9.46
N ASP A 122 0.17 17.47 8.52
CA ASP A 122 1.51 16.91 8.79
C ASP A 122 1.48 15.64 9.67
N ARG A 123 0.36 14.89 9.61
CA ARG A 123 0.15 13.75 10.50
C ARG A 123 -0.61 12.58 9.91
N THR A 124 -1.61 12.80 9.07
CA THR A 124 -2.38 11.71 8.49
C THR A 124 -2.05 11.57 7.03
N VAL A 125 -1.83 10.34 6.57
CA VAL A 125 -1.63 10.02 5.16
C VAL A 125 -2.77 9.14 4.70
N SER A 126 -3.38 9.47 3.56
CA SER A 126 -4.15 8.49 2.78
C SER A 126 -3.32 8.03 1.60
N THR A 127 -3.29 6.74 1.29
CA THR A 127 -2.66 6.15 0.10
C THR A 127 -3.42 4.89 -0.34
N GLY A 128 -2.87 4.13 -1.29
CA GLY A 128 -3.37 2.83 -1.73
C GLY A 128 -3.42 2.75 -3.25
N SER A 129 -4.33 1.91 -3.75
CA SER A 129 -4.51 1.75 -5.20
C SER A 129 -5.59 2.66 -5.78
N PHE A 130 -6.30 3.39 -4.92
CA PHE A 130 -7.50 4.16 -5.26
C PHE A 130 -7.19 5.46 -6.00
N ASN A 131 -7.58 5.52 -7.28
CA ASN A 131 -7.73 6.79 -7.99
C ASN A 131 -9.06 7.43 -7.56
N PRO A 132 -9.09 8.69 -7.08
CA PRO A 132 -10.31 9.41 -6.74
C PRO A 132 -11.06 9.86 -8.01
N THR A 133 -11.57 8.88 -8.74
CA THR A 133 -12.28 9.05 -10.01
C THR A 133 -13.63 8.37 -9.96
N ILE A 134 -14.55 8.73 -10.86
CA ILE A 134 -15.87 8.09 -10.94
C ILE A 134 -15.73 6.57 -11.12
N ASN A 135 -14.82 6.13 -11.98
CA ASN A 135 -14.54 4.71 -12.19
C ASN A 135 -13.85 4.09 -10.96
N GLY A 136 -12.86 4.76 -10.38
CA GLY A 136 -12.17 4.31 -9.17
C GLY A 136 -13.11 4.09 -7.99
N ASN A 137 -14.07 5.00 -7.80
CA ASN A 137 -14.99 5.02 -6.66
C ASN A 137 -16.17 4.07 -6.83
N SER A 138 -16.72 3.96 -8.03
CA SER A 138 -18.01 3.27 -8.25
C SER A 138 -17.91 1.97 -9.04
N LYS A 139 -16.78 1.68 -9.68
CA LYS A 139 -16.68 0.57 -10.65
C LYS A 139 -15.49 -0.36 -10.42
N ASN A 140 -14.33 0.20 -10.13
CA ASN A 140 -13.09 -0.57 -9.97
C ASN A 140 -12.95 -1.08 -8.53
N ASN A 141 -12.40 -2.28 -8.36
CA ASN A 141 -11.99 -2.74 -7.02
C ASN A 141 -10.69 -2.05 -6.64
N ASN A 142 -10.70 -1.27 -5.55
CA ASN A 142 -9.55 -0.52 -5.07
C ASN A 142 -9.43 -0.63 -3.56
N ASN A 143 -8.26 -0.32 -3.04
CA ASN A 143 -8.07 -0.10 -1.62
C ASN A 143 -7.64 1.35 -1.33
N LEU A 144 -8.16 1.88 -0.23
CA LEU A 144 -7.76 3.12 0.40
C LEU A 144 -7.23 2.80 1.80
N ILE A 145 -5.99 3.17 2.06
CA ILE A 145 -5.31 3.02 3.34
C ILE A 145 -5.16 4.41 3.95
N VAL A 146 -5.58 4.57 5.20
CA VAL A 146 -5.42 5.81 5.97
C VAL A 146 -4.58 5.50 7.19
N VAL A 147 -3.46 6.21 7.35
CA VAL A 147 -2.52 6.03 8.46
C VAL A 147 -2.36 7.35 9.21
N ASN A 148 -2.63 7.35 10.52
CA ASN A 148 -2.27 8.46 11.40
C ASN A 148 -0.85 8.21 11.92
N SER A 149 0.13 8.90 11.35
CA SER A 149 1.55 8.79 11.66
C SER A 149 2.29 10.04 11.22
N LYS A 150 2.95 10.74 12.15
CA LYS A 150 3.76 11.91 11.82
C LYS A 150 4.97 11.53 10.98
N VAL A 151 5.59 10.39 11.30
CA VAL A 151 6.78 9.90 10.59
C VAL A 151 6.46 9.58 9.14
N LEU A 152 5.35 8.88 8.87
CA LEU A 152 4.92 8.63 7.50
C LEU A 152 4.51 9.94 6.81
N ALA A 153 3.78 10.83 7.49
CA ALA A 153 3.43 12.13 6.92
C ALA A 153 4.67 12.94 6.53
N GLU A 154 5.76 12.90 7.31
CA GLU A 154 7.04 13.52 6.98
C GLU A 154 7.67 12.88 5.73
N ASN A 155 7.71 11.54 5.63
CA ASN A 155 8.24 10.86 4.45
C ASN A 155 7.46 11.21 3.16
N TYR A 156 6.12 11.18 3.22
CA TYR A 156 5.27 11.54 2.09
C TYR A 156 5.35 13.03 1.76
N GLU A 157 5.54 13.90 2.75
CA GLU A 157 5.74 15.34 2.52
C GLU A 157 7.06 15.59 1.79
N GLU A 158 8.15 14.92 2.17
CA GLU A 158 9.41 15.04 1.42
C GLU A 158 9.27 14.60 -0.04
N GLU A 159 8.59 13.49 -0.28
CA GLU A 159 8.25 13.03 -1.64
C GLU A 159 7.37 14.06 -2.37
N PHE A 160 6.34 14.60 -1.72
CA PHE A 160 5.50 15.65 -2.31
C PHE A 160 6.31 16.90 -2.67
N GLN A 161 7.23 17.31 -1.80
CA GLN A 161 8.08 18.47 -2.05
C GLN A 161 9.07 18.22 -3.20
N SER A 162 9.48 16.97 -3.46
CA SER A 162 10.28 16.63 -4.64
C SER A 162 9.54 16.99 -5.94
N PHE A 163 8.24 16.72 -6.01
CA PHE A 163 7.38 17.13 -7.13
C PHE A 163 7.31 18.64 -7.26
N MET A 164 7.16 19.35 -6.14
CA MET A 164 7.14 20.82 -6.12
C MET A 164 8.47 21.45 -6.57
N ARG A 165 9.59 20.75 -6.39
CA ARG A 165 10.93 21.15 -6.85
C ARG A 165 11.24 20.72 -8.29
N ASN A 166 10.34 19.98 -8.95
CA ASN A 166 10.59 19.26 -10.21
C ASN A 166 11.77 18.26 -10.14
N GLU A 167 11.97 17.65 -8.97
CA GLU A 167 13.05 16.69 -8.68
C GLU A 167 12.56 15.23 -8.72
N PHE A 168 11.62 14.96 -9.61
CA PHE A 168 10.99 13.64 -9.72
C PHE A 168 11.97 12.50 -10.08
N GLY A 169 11.86 11.37 -9.39
CA GLY A 169 12.65 10.17 -9.68
C GLY A 169 14.15 10.31 -9.40
N ARG A 170 14.55 11.32 -8.61
CA ARG A 170 15.95 11.72 -8.38
C ARG A 170 16.31 11.93 -6.92
N ASP A 171 15.37 11.73 -6.00
CA ASP A 171 15.62 12.02 -4.61
C ASP A 171 16.39 10.88 -3.91
N SER A 172 16.89 11.17 -2.71
CA SER A 172 17.49 10.15 -1.86
C SER A 172 16.44 9.19 -1.33
N ASN A 173 16.85 7.95 -1.04
CA ASN A 173 16.05 6.99 -0.30
C ASN A 173 15.38 7.60 0.94
N VAL A 174 14.22 7.06 1.32
CA VAL A 174 13.49 7.48 2.53
C VAL A 174 14.39 7.42 3.76
N GLU A 175 14.46 8.53 4.51
CA GLU A 175 15.32 8.64 5.70
C GLU A 175 14.84 7.74 6.85
N ASN A 176 13.54 7.74 7.13
CA ASN A 176 12.91 6.96 8.20
C ASN A 176 11.92 5.94 7.63
N PRO A 177 12.40 4.85 6.99
CA PRO A 177 11.53 3.93 6.26
C PRO A 177 10.68 3.03 7.17
N LYS A 178 10.84 3.11 8.49
CA LYS A 178 10.14 2.28 9.47
C LYS A 178 9.56 3.13 10.59
N VAL A 179 8.35 2.80 11.04
CA VAL A 179 7.73 3.37 12.25
C VAL A 179 6.92 2.31 12.99
N ILE A 180 6.90 2.37 14.33
CA ILE A 180 6.04 1.53 15.15
C ILE A 180 4.87 2.36 15.70
N LEU A 181 3.65 1.97 15.34
CA LEU A 181 2.41 2.61 15.81
C LEU A 181 1.87 1.87 17.02
N ASN A 182 1.56 2.62 18.08
CA ASN A 182 1.01 2.14 19.36
C ASN A 182 1.83 1.02 20.03
N ASN A 183 3.14 0.91 19.76
CA ASN A 183 4.00 -0.19 20.20
C ASN A 183 3.61 -1.58 19.67
N GLU A 184 2.76 -1.66 18.64
CA GLU A 184 2.21 -2.93 18.15
C GLU A 184 2.44 -3.13 16.65
N ILE A 185 2.17 -2.10 15.85
CA ILE A 185 2.14 -2.23 14.39
C ILE A 185 3.41 -1.63 13.81
N LEU A 186 4.28 -2.47 13.24
CA LEU A 186 5.39 -2.02 12.41
C LEU A 186 4.85 -1.67 11.01
N VAL A 187 5.20 -0.49 10.52
CA VAL A 187 4.94 -0.06 9.15
C VAL A 187 6.24 0.32 8.50
N GLU A 188 6.49 -0.18 7.29
CA GLU A 188 7.55 0.31 6.42
C GLU A 188 6.98 1.11 5.26
N ASN A 189 7.73 2.10 4.77
CA ASN A 189 7.35 2.96 3.65
C ASN A 189 8.53 3.22 2.72
N TYR A 190 8.27 3.10 1.42
CA TYR A 190 9.26 3.24 0.35
C TYR A 190 8.64 3.94 -0.87
N PHE A 191 9.46 4.71 -1.59
CA PHE A 191 9.11 5.34 -2.87
C PHE A 191 9.98 4.78 -4.01
N CYS A 192 9.38 4.66 -5.19
CA CYS A 192 10.06 4.22 -6.40
C CYS A 192 10.12 5.38 -7.38
N PRO A 193 11.22 5.48 -8.18
CA PRO A 193 12.29 4.50 -8.36
C PRO A 193 13.41 4.44 -7.30
N GLU A 194 13.43 5.33 -6.32
CA GLU A 194 14.53 5.59 -5.38
C GLU A 194 14.88 4.38 -4.50
N ASP A 195 13.86 3.77 -3.88
CA ASP A 195 14.04 2.72 -2.86
C ASP A 195 14.01 1.29 -3.42
N ASN A 196 13.84 1.11 -4.73
CA ASN A 196 13.75 -0.22 -5.36
C ASN A 196 12.66 -1.11 -4.72
N CYS A 197 11.40 -0.67 -4.81
CA CYS A 197 10.24 -1.33 -4.22
C CYS A 197 10.11 -2.82 -4.60
N GLU A 198 10.55 -3.24 -5.79
CA GLU A 198 10.57 -4.66 -6.19
C GLU A 198 11.38 -5.50 -5.20
N GLN A 199 12.51 -4.98 -4.70
CA GLN A 199 13.33 -5.68 -3.72
C GLN A 199 12.61 -5.79 -2.36
N HIS A 200 11.96 -4.72 -1.90
CA HIS A 200 11.22 -4.75 -0.63
C HIS A 200 10.00 -5.70 -0.68
N VAL A 201 9.28 -5.74 -1.81
CA VAL A 201 8.22 -6.73 -2.04
C VAL A 201 8.80 -8.15 -2.07
N TYR A 202 9.88 -8.37 -2.81
CA TYR A 202 10.57 -9.66 -2.90
C TYR A 202 11.01 -10.15 -1.51
N ASP A 203 11.68 -9.31 -0.74
CA ASP A 203 12.20 -9.66 0.59
C ASP A 203 11.08 -10.02 1.57
N THR A 204 9.93 -9.35 1.46
CA THR A 204 8.75 -9.67 2.26
C THR A 204 8.23 -11.06 1.93
N ILE A 205 8.03 -11.37 0.63
CA ILE A 205 7.58 -12.70 0.17
C ILE A 205 8.62 -13.78 0.50
N ALA A 206 9.91 -13.46 0.45
CA ALA A 206 10.97 -14.42 0.73
C ALA A 206 10.93 -14.92 2.19
N ARG A 207 10.46 -14.08 3.12
CA ARG A 207 10.29 -14.40 4.54
C ARG A 207 9.02 -15.19 4.86
N ALA A 208 8.12 -15.37 3.90
CA ALA A 208 6.86 -16.10 4.08
C ALA A 208 7.06 -17.49 4.69
N ARG A 209 6.20 -17.83 5.65
CA ARG A 209 6.24 -19.09 6.42
C ARG A 209 5.02 -19.98 6.20
N SER A 210 3.87 -19.41 5.88
CA SER A 210 2.61 -20.15 5.75
C SER A 210 1.87 -19.85 4.45
N ARG A 211 1.78 -18.59 4.04
CA ARG A 211 0.99 -18.20 2.87
C ARG A 211 1.56 -17.00 2.12
N VAL A 212 1.30 -16.98 0.82
CA VAL A 212 1.50 -15.82 -0.05
C VAL A 212 0.26 -15.67 -0.92
N TYR A 213 -0.57 -14.68 -0.61
CA TYR A 213 -1.70 -14.31 -1.45
C TYR A 213 -1.47 -12.99 -2.17
N PHE A 214 -2.15 -12.77 -3.30
CA PHE A 214 -2.02 -11.51 -4.01
C PHE A 214 -3.26 -11.14 -4.82
N MET A 215 -3.41 -9.83 -5.03
CA MET A 215 -4.37 -9.21 -5.94
C MET A 215 -3.64 -8.12 -6.70
N THR A 216 -3.39 -8.32 -8.00
CA THR A 216 -2.51 -7.44 -8.78
C THR A 216 -3.14 -6.98 -10.08
N PHE A 217 -3.17 -5.67 -10.28
CA PHE A 217 -3.59 -5.03 -11.53
C PHE A 217 -2.66 -5.41 -12.68
N SER A 218 -1.38 -5.04 -12.60
CA SER A 218 -0.37 -5.45 -13.60
C SER A 218 0.78 -6.17 -12.92
N PHE A 219 1.07 -7.40 -13.36
CA PHE A 219 2.13 -8.23 -12.78
C PHE A 219 2.97 -8.90 -13.87
N THR A 220 4.18 -8.37 -14.06
CA THR A 220 5.14 -8.81 -15.09
C THR A 220 6.57 -8.92 -14.56
N SER A 221 6.77 -8.88 -13.23
CA SER A 221 8.09 -9.07 -12.61
C SER A 221 8.41 -10.55 -12.54
N ASP A 222 9.32 -11.00 -13.40
CA ASP A 222 9.88 -12.36 -13.34
C ASP A 222 10.47 -12.67 -11.96
N LYS A 223 11.08 -11.68 -11.31
CA LYS A 223 11.76 -11.85 -10.02
C LYS A 223 10.77 -12.21 -8.91
N ILE A 224 9.68 -11.45 -8.79
CA ILE A 224 8.63 -11.73 -7.81
C ILE A 224 7.84 -12.98 -8.23
N GLY A 225 7.50 -13.12 -9.51
CA GLY A 225 6.72 -14.25 -10.03
C GLY A 225 7.40 -15.60 -9.80
N ASN A 226 8.70 -15.70 -10.13
CA ASN A 226 9.47 -16.92 -9.92
C ASN A 226 9.59 -17.27 -8.43
N LEU A 227 9.74 -16.29 -7.54
CA LEU A 227 9.77 -16.52 -6.10
C LEU A 227 8.45 -17.11 -5.59
N ILE A 228 7.31 -16.58 -6.04
CA ILE A 228 5.99 -17.11 -5.66
C ILE A 228 5.83 -18.56 -6.15
N ILE A 229 6.23 -18.84 -7.39
CA ILE A 229 6.20 -20.20 -7.95
C ILE A 229 7.08 -21.14 -7.12
N GLU A 230 8.31 -20.75 -6.78
CA GLU A 230 9.20 -21.54 -5.92
C GLU A 230 8.57 -21.84 -4.55
N LYS A 231 7.94 -20.83 -3.94
CA LYS A 231 7.31 -20.96 -2.62
C LYS A 231 6.04 -21.82 -2.63
N SER A 232 5.37 -21.95 -3.77
CA SER A 232 4.09 -22.66 -3.89
C SER A 232 4.16 -24.17 -3.59
N ASP A 233 5.36 -24.76 -3.64
CA ASP A 233 5.58 -26.16 -3.24
C ASP A 233 5.42 -26.39 -1.72
N GLN A 234 5.52 -25.33 -0.92
CA GLN A 234 5.59 -25.40 0.55
C GLN A 234 4.56 -24.52 1.25
N LEU A 235 4.10 -23.47 0.58
CA LEU A 235 3.19 -22.47 1.13
C LEU A 235 1.84 -22.51 0.43
N ASP A 236 0.81 -22.07 1.14
CA ASP A 236 -0.50 -21.80 0.53
C ASP A 236 -0.40 -20.53 -0.34
N VAL A 237 -0.59 -20.69 -1.65
CA VAL A 237 -0.49 -19.61 -2.64
C VAL A 237 -1.83 -19.40 -3.31
N LYS A 238 -2.35 -18.18 -3.27
CA LYS A 238 -3.65 -17.80 -3.84
C LYS A 238 -3.60 -16.44 -4.51
N GLY A 239 -3.96 -16.34 -5.79
CA GLY A 239 -3.75 -15.10 -6.55
C GLY A 239 -4.90 -14.66 -7.45
N ILE A 240 -5.18 -13.37 -7.48
CA ILE A 240 -6.10 -12.77 -8.46
C ILE A 240 -5.32 -11.80 -9.35
N PHE A 241 -5.32 -12.08 -10.64
CA PHE A 241 -4.80 -11.17 -11.67
C PHE A 241 -5.93 -10.35 -12.26
N GLU A 242 -5.66 -9.09 -12.61
CA GLU A 242 -6.64 -8.33 -13.39
C GLU A 242 -6.80 -8.93 -14.80
N ASN A 243 -8.04 -9.13 -15.23
CA ASN A 243 -8.39 -9.88 -16.42
C ASN A 243 -7.84 -9.26 -17.72
N PHE A 244 -7.92 -7.95 -17.91
CA PHE A 244 -7.42 -7.28 -19.11
C PHE A 244 -5.88 -7.28 -19.15
N GLN A 245 -5.24 -6.83 -18.09
CA GLN A 245 -3.78 -6.72 -17.98
C GLN A 245 -3.09 -8.08 -18.08
N SER A 246 -3.72 -9.13 -17.53
CA SER A 246 -3.17 -10.48 -17.58
C SER A 246 -3.22 -11.14 -18.96
N SER A 247 -3.93 -10.55 -19.93
CA SER A 247 -3.91 -10.99 -21.34
C SER A 247 -2.58 -10.69 -22.06
N SER A 248 -1.76 -9.79 -21.49
CA SER A 248 -0.42 -9.50 -22.00
C SER A 248 0.47 -10.75 -21.98
N LYS A 249 1.28 -10.94 -23.02
CA LYS A 249 2.27 -12.04 -23.08
C LYS A 249 3.36 -11.94 -22.00
N TYR A 250 3.52 -10.77 -21.39
CA TYR A 250 4.47 -10.51 -20.31
C TYR A 250 3.87 -10.77 -18.91
N SER A 251 2.58 -11.09 -18.83
CA SER A 251 1.92 -11.39 -17.57
C SER A 251 2.49 -12.65 -16.91
N GLU A 252 2.70 -12.59 -15.60
CA GLU A 252 3.12 -13.75 -14.81
C GLU A 252 2.04 -14.85 -14.73
N LEU A 253 0.77 -14.53 -15.04
CA LEU A 253 -0.33 -15.51 -15.06
C LEU A 253 0.02 -16.74 -15.91
N GLY A 254 0.71 -16.54 -17.03
CA GLY A 254 1.10 -17.62 -17.93
C GLY A 254 2.00 -18.67 -17.27
N LYS A 255 2.93 -18.22 -16.40
CA LYS A 255 3.88 -19.10 -15.69
C LYS A 255 3.27 -19.72 -14.43
N MET A 256 2.29 -19.06 -13.84
CA MET A 256 1.55 -19.54 -12.66
C MET A 256 0.38 -20.47 -13.01
N LYS A 257 0.21 -20.85 -14.29
CA LYS A 257 -0.79 -21.84 -14.71
C LYS A 257 -0.55 -23.17 -14.00
N GLY A 258 -1.46 -23.52 -13.11
CA GLY A 258 -1.37 -24.73 -12.28
C GLY A 258 -1.31 -24.46 -10.77
N LEU A 259 -1.07 -23.20 -10.38
CA LEU A 259 -1.30 -22.72 -9.01
C LEU A 259 -2.76 -22.31 -8.83
N ASP A 260 -3.18 -22.09 -7.59
CA ASP A 260 -4.49 -21.50 -7.26
C ASP A 260 -4.48 -20.00 -7.59
N VAL A 261 -4.52 -19.70 -8.88
CA VAL A 261 -4.60 -18.33 -9.41
C VAL A 261 -5.76 -18.20 -10.40
N ILE A 262 -6.45 -17.07 -10.36
CA ILE A 262 -7.57 -16.76 -11.25
C ILE A 262 -7.40 -15.36 -11.88
N THR A 263 -8.15 -15.10 -12.94
CA THR A 263 -8.43 -13.74 -13.38
C THR A 263 -9.66 -13.22 -12.65
N ASP A 264 -9.69 -11.93 -12.35
CA ASP A 264 -10.86 -11.31 -11.74
C ASP A 264 -12.09 -11.35 -12.68
N LYS A 265 -13.27 -11.07 -12.11
CA LYS A 265 -14.56 -11.09 -12.82
C LYS A 265 -15.26 -9.73 -12.86
N ASN A 266 -14.61 -8.67 -12.39
CA ASN A 266 -15.17 -7.33 -12.48
C ASN A 266 -15.25 -6.92 -13.97
N PRO A 267 -16.41 -6.47 -14.48
CA PRO A 267 -16.51 -6.00 -15.86
C PRO A 267 -15.75 -4.70 -16.14
N ASN A 268 -15.22 -4.04 -15.09
CA ASN A 268 -14.30 -2.91 -15.18
C ASN A 268 -12.89 -3.39 -14.81
N PHE A 269 -12.27 -2.87 -13.74
CA PHE A 269 -10.94 -3.29 -13.32
C PHE A 269 -10.88 -3.70 -11.86
N MET A 270 -10.21 -4.82 -11.56
CA MET A 270 -9.63 -5.08 -10.24
C MET A 270 -8.28 -4.36 -10.17
N HIS A 271 -8.24 -3.22 -9.49
CA HIS A 271 -7.10 -2.30 -9.52
C HIS A 271 -6.21 -2.41 -8.26
N HIS A 272 -6.40 -3.45 -7.44
CA HIS A 272 -5.52 -3.75 -6.30
C HIS A 272 -4.10 -4.04 -6.75
N LYS A 273 -3.18 -3.73 -5.83
CA LYS A 273 -1.74 -3.95 -5.95
C LYS A 273 -1.28 -4.41 -4.58
N VAL A 274 -1.61 -5.66 -4.28
CA VAL A 274 -1.58 -6.20 -2.92
C VAL A 274 -0.86 -7.53 -2.94
N PHE A 275 0.06 -7.69 -1.99
CA PHE A 275 0.55 -8.99 -1.54
C PHE A 275 0.21 -9.15 -0.06
N ILE A 276 -0.26 -10.33 0.32
CA ILE A 276 -0.55 -10.71 1.71
C ILE A 276 0.38 -11.87 2.03
N VAL A 277 1.33 -11.64 2.93
CA VAL A 277 2.37 -12.60 3.30
C VAL A 277 2.22 -12.92 4.77
N ASP A 278 1.72 -14.11 5.08
CA ASP A 278 1.32 -14.49 6.45
C ASP A 278 0.33 -13.49 7.08
N ASP A 279 0.79 -12.64 8.00
CA ASP A 279 0.00 -11.54 8.58
C ASP A 279 0.59 -10.15 8.24
N ILE A 280 1.33 -10.06 7.13
CA ILE A 280 1.92 -8.83 6.58
C ILE A 280 1.18 -8.46 5.29
N VAL A 281 0.89 -7.17 5.08
CA VAL A 281 0.32 -6.65 3.83
C VAL A 281 1.30 -5.71 3.16
N VAL A 282 1.56 -5.95 1.88
CA VAL A 282 2.24 -5.00 0.99
C VAL A 282 1.18 -4.36 0.10
N SER A 283 1.05 -3.04 0.12
CA SER A 283 0.19 -2.32 -0.82
C SER A 283 0.65 -0.88 -1.05
N GLY A 284 -0.06 -0.13 -1.89
CA GLY A 284 0.31 1.19 -2.35
C GLY A 284 -0.11 1.37 -3.81
N SER A 285 0.59 2.23 -4.53
CA SER A 285 0.33 2.49 -5.95
C SER A 285 1.14 1.58 -6.89
N TYR A 286 2.20 0.95 -6.38
CA TYR A 286 3.18 0.15 -7.12
C TYR A 286 2.60 -1.09 -7.81
N ASN A 287 2.76 -1.17 -9.12
CA ASN A 287 2.56 -2.43 -9.86
C ASN A 287 3.87 -3.24 -9.93
N PRO A 288 3.87 -4.56 -9.65
CA PRO A 288 5.05 -5.44 -9.75
C PRO A 288 5.50 -5.64 -11.22
N THR A 289 6.12 -4.60 -11.76
CA THR A 289 6.53 -4.45 -13.17
C THR A 289 7.84 -3.65 -13.25
N SER A 290 8.55 -3.74 -14.37
CA SER A 290 9.79 -2.97 -14.57
C SER A 290 9.54 -1.45 -14.52
N SER A 291 8.47 -0.95 -15.15
CA SER A 291 8.14 0.49 -15.12
C SER A 291 7.78 0.96 -13.71
N GLY A 292 6.99 0.18 -12.97
CA GLY A 292 6.65 0.52 -11.59
C GLY A 292 7.86 0.60 -10.65
N ASN A 293 8.93 -0.14 -10.94
CA ASN A 293 10.14 -0.12 -10.08
C ASN A 293 11.18 0.93 -10.48
N SER A 294 11.30 1.23 -11.77
CA SER A 294 12.47 1.95 -12.30
C SER A 294 12.15 3.21 -13.09
N LYS A 295 10.85 3.53 -13.23
CA LYS A 295 10.40 4.66 -14.03
C LYS A 295 9.35 5.47 -13.28
N ASN A 296 8.17 4.88 -13.05
CA ASN A 296 7.03 5.58 -12.48
C ASN A 296 7.33 6.00 -11.04
N ASP A 297 6.81 7.16 -10.64
CA ASP A 297 6.76 7.52 -9.22
C ASP A 297 5.67 6.68 -8.55
N GLU A 298 6.05 5.85 -7.61
CA GLU A 298 5.14 4.93 -6.91
C GLU A 298 5.47 4.90 -5.42
N ASN A 299 4.52 4.47 -4.60
CA ASN A 299 4.78 4.19 -3.19
C ASN A 299 4.38 2.77 -2.79
N VAL A 300 5.05 2.26 -1.77
CA VAL A 300 4.77 0.99 -1.09
C VAL A 300 4.70 1.21 0.41
N LEU A 301 3.69 0.63 1.03
CA LEU A 301 3.60 0.36 2.46
C LEU A 301 3.70 -1.14 2.72
N ILE A 302 4.48 -1.51 3.75
CA ILE A 302 4.54 -2.87 4.29
C ILE A 302 4.04 -2.82 5.72
N ILE A 303 2.87 -3.42 5.97
CA ILE A 303 2.13 -3.31 7.22
C ILE A 303 2.17 -4.65 7.91
N TYR A 304 2.83 -4.71 9.07
CA TYR A 304 2.93 -5.91 9.90
C TYR A 304 1.81 -5.89 10.93
N ASP A 305 0.60 -6.24 10.50
CA ASP A 305 -0.56 -6.34 11.39
C ASP A 305 -1.57 -7.37 10.91
N LYS A 306 -1.87 -8.32 11.80
CA LYS A 306 -2.80 -9.40 11.50
C LYS A 306 -4.22 -8.94 11.23
N LYS A 307 -4.71 -7.91 11.91
CA LYS A 307 -6.09 -7.44 11.70
C LYS A 307 -6.22 -6.78 10.33
N ILE A 308 -5.19 -6.06 9.88
CA ILE A 308 -5.14 -5.51 8.52
C ILE A 308 -5.01 -6.63 7.48
N ALA A 309 -4.14 -7.62 7.70
CA ALA A 309 -4.04 -8.78 6.80
C ALA A 309 -5.37 -9.54 6.65
N ASP A 310 -6.07 -9.79 7.76
CA ASP A 310 -7.38 -10.46 7.75
C ASP A 310 -8.41 -9.68 6.90
N LYS A 311 -8.43 -8.34 6.96
CA LYS A 311 -9.31 -7.51 6.12
C LYS A 311 -9.02 -7.64 4.63
N PHE A 312 -7.74 -7.68 4.24
CA PHE A 312 -7.36 -7.90 2.84
C PHE A 312 -7.66 -9.34 2.38
N ILE A 313 -7.56 -10.33 3.27
CA ILE A 313 -7.97 -11.71 3.00
C ILE A 313 -9.50 -11.79 2.80
N GLU A 314 -10.28 -11.05 3.57
CA GLU A 314 -11.73 -10.92 3.38
C GLU A 314 -12.07 -10.34 2.01
N GLU A 315 -11.41 -9.25 1.59
CA GLU A 315 -11.57 -8.70 0.23
C GLU A 315 -11.17 -9.72 -0.84
N LEU A 316 -10.02 -10.37 -0.69
CA LEU A 316 -9.58 -11.40 -1.63
C LEU A 316 -10.61 -12.53 -1.76
N ASN A 317 -11.15 -13.01 -0.64
CA ASN A 317 -12.15 -14.07 -0.65
C ASN A 317 -13.48 -13.59 -1.25
N TYR A 318 -13.85 -12.33 -1.05
CA TYR A 318 -15.01 -11.74 -1.73
C TYR A 318 -14.80 -11.76 -3.25
N LEU A 319 -13.69 -11.20 -3.75
CA LEU A 319 -13.37 -11.15 -5.18
C LEU A 319 -13.22 -12.54 -5.81
N TRP A 320 -12.66 -13.50 -5.06
CA TRP A 320 -12.48 -14.87 -5.51
C TRP A 320 -13.81 -15.58 -5.81
N ASN A 321 -14.86 -15.23 -5.07
CA ASN A 321 -16.17 -15.88 -5.14
C ASN A 321 -17.21 -15.10 -5.97
N LEU A 322 -16.80 -14.05 -6.67
CA LEU A 322 -17.66 -13.28 -7.58
C LEU A 322 -18.22 -14.10 -8.75
#